data_AF-A0A9X3X7P7-F1
#
_entry.id   AF-A0A9X3X7P7-F1
#
_cell.length_a   1.000
_cell.length_b   1.000
_cell.length_c   1.000
_cell.angle_alpha   90.00
_cell.angle_beta   90.00
_cell.angle_gamma   90.00
#
_symmetry.space_group_name_H-M   'P 1'
#
loop_
_entity.id
_entity.type
_entity.pdbx_description
1 polymer ?
#
loop_
_entity_poly.entity_id
_entity_poly.type
_entity_poly.pdbx_seq_one_letter_code
_entity_poly.pdbx_strand_id
1 'polypeptide(L)'
;MPSFSKSVIGLLLASPLVASLIAVGCSDDPQTQTPSGSGASGSGASGGMGGAGGSTGGAGGVGGTGGTGGNTGGSGGTGNIPDAGPDGWGGLDGGFVMASCVNQVYQCGDTLDNDGDGLIDWQDPSCLGPCDNSEDGLGVSIPGGSGAACVSDCFWDSNSGTGNDECYWNHQCDPLSVAPDYNPEWWNGNKCQYNANANTPGTNLSCDELLNNQPETCKQICPALTPNGCDCFGCCVLYKDGQPHGPVWLGTEDGLGNFACTLDKLDDPKSCAPCTQVKGACYNECGKCELCIGKDTLPPECFPPPPDAGVDGGGGMGGMGGTDAGNPPSEQCPGGEQPCGLAGQEPCAIGYYCTTGCCIKVPK
;
A
#
# COMPACT_ATOMS: atom_id res chain seq x y z
N MET A 1 -0.89 -28.59 -66.06
CA MET A 1 -0.89 -27.83 -67.34
C MET A 1 -2.16 -27.00 -67.35
N PRO A 2 -2.14 -25.70 -67.72
CA PRO A 2 -1.21 -25.04 -68.62
C PRO A 2 -0.32 -23.97 -67.95
N SER A 3 0.63 -23.51 -68.77
CA SER A 3 1.76 -22.62 -68.54
C SER A 3 1.37 -21.17 -68.88
N PHE A 4 1.85 -20.19 -68.13
CA PHE A 4 1.83 -18.78 -68.54
C PHE A 4 3.22 -18.15 -68.49
N SER A 5 3.48 -17.41 -69.57
CA SER A 5 4.77 -16.94 -70.05
C SER A 5 5.26 -15.67 -69.37
N LYS A 6 6.59 -15.54 -69.36
CA LYS A 6 7.43 -14.43 -68.92
C LYS A 6 7.08 -13.10 -69.59
N SER A 7 7.22 -12.00 -68.84
CA SER A 7 7.50 -10.67 -69.39
C SER A 7 8.73 -10.09 -68.71
N VAL A 8 9.72 -9.78 -69.55
CA VAL A 8 10.96 -9.06 -69.25
C VAL A 8 10.77 -7.65 -69.79
N ILE A 9 10.96 -6.62 -68.95
CA ILE A 9 11.30 -5.26 -69.41
C ILE A 9 12.37 -4.73 -68.46
N GLY A 10 13.52 -4.39 -69.03
CA GLY A 10 14.56 -3.59 -68.39
C GLY A 10 14.93 -2.42 -69.29
N LEU A 11 15.24 -1.27 -68.67
CA LEU A 11 16.08 -0.16 -69.16
C LEU A 11 16.16 0.88 -68.02
N LEU A 12 17.27 1.02 -67.28
CA LEU A 12 18.47 1.85 -67.54
C LEU A 12 18.27 3.37 -67.36
N LEU A 13 19.15 3.96 -66.52
CA LEU A 13 19.78 5.32 -66.51
C LEU A 13 19.94 5.80 -65.04
N ALA A 14 21.12 5.74 -64.39
CA ALA A 14 22.34 6.57 -64.48
C ALA A 14 22.31 7.90 -63.64
N SER A 15 23.04 7.88 -62.50
CA SER A 15 23.94 8.88 -61.81
C SER A 15 23.82 10.41 -62.03
N PRO A 16 24.32 11.33 -61.15
CA PRO A 16 25.48 11.14 -60.23
C PRO A 16 25.47 11.80 -58.82
N LEU A 17 26.39 11.28 -57.99
CA LEU A 17 27.32 11.89 -57.00
C LEU A 17 27.14 13.38 -56.58
N VAL A 18 27.06 13.63 -55.26
CA VAL A 18 27.80 14.71 -54.57
C VAL A 18 28.23 14.23 -53.18
N ALA A 19 29.54 14.18 -52.95
CA ALA A 19 30.16 14.06 -51.64
C ALA A 19 30.63 15.45 -51.19
N SER A 20 30.59 15.72 -49.88
CA SER A 20 31.39 16.78 -49.27
C SER A 20 31.87 16.32 -47.91
N LEU A 21 33.18 16.06 -47.84
CA LEU A 21 33.98 16.08 -46.62
C LEU A 21 34.28 17.54 -46.28
N ILE A 22 34.25 17.85 -44.98
CA ILE A 22 35.25 18.74 -44.38
C ILE A 22 35.88 17.97 -43.22
N ALA A 23 37.19 17.81 -43.32
CA ALA A 23 38.08 17.29 -42.29
C ALA A 23 38.90 18.46 -41.70
N VAL A 24 39.76 18.09 -40.74
CA VAL A 24 40.86 18.81 -40.09
C VAL A 24 40.49 19.34 -38.69
N GLY A 25 41.16 18.93 -37.61
CA GLY A 25 42.26 17.98 -37.51
C GLY A 25 42.99 18.04 -36.16
N CYS A 26 43.72 16.94 -35.89
CA CYS A 26 44.99 16.79 -35.16
C CYS A 26 44.98 17.01 -33.63
N SER A 27 45.67 16.22 -32.79
CA SER A 27 46.49 15.01 -32.99
C SER A 27 46.89 14.42 -31.63
N ASP A 28 46.79 13.09 -31.54
CA ASP A 28 47.81 12.08 -31.14
C ASP A 28 48.59 12.17 -29.80
N ASP A 29 48.28 11.20 -28.91
CA ASP A 29 49.13 10.14 -28.29
C ASP A 29 50.50 10.47 -27.63
N PRO A 30 51.15 9.62 -26.76
CA PRO A 30 50.68 8.36 -26.12
C PRO A 30 51.17 8.10 -24.65
N GLN A 31 50.73 6.96 -24.11
CA GLN A 31 51.34 6.07 -23.07
C GLN A 31 51.72 6.57 -21.65
N THR A 32 51.22 5.87 -20.61
CA THR A 32 51.97 4.93 -19.71
C THR A 32 51.40 4.85 -18.27
N GLN A 33 51.15 3.60 -17.85
CA GLN A 33 51.33 2.96 -16.53
C GLN A 33 51.33 3.80 -15.21
N THR A 34 50.34 3.50 -14.35
CA THR A 34 50.34 3.20 -12.87
C THR A 34 51.54 3.57 -11.96
N PRO A 35 51.42 3.60 -10.60
CA PRO A 35 50.26 3.61 -9.68
C PRO A 35 50.40 4.58 -8.46
N SER A 36 49.43 4.51 -7.54
CA SER A 36 49.54 4.79 -6.08
C SER A 36 49.42 6.24 -5.58
N GLY A 37 48.66 6.40 -4.49
CA GLY A 37 48.97 7.42 -3.48
C GLY A 37 47.78 8.18 -2.90
N SER A 38 47.18 7.58 -1.88
CA SER A 38 46.45 8.15 -0.73
C SER A 38 46.68 9.64 -0.41
N GLY A 39 45.64 10.35 0.04
CA GLY A 39 45.83 11.61 0.76
C GLY A 39 44.54 12.41 0.95
N ALA A 40 44.10 12.49 2.20
CA ALA A 40 42.88 13.12 2.70
C ALA A 40 42.92 14.67 2.75
N SER A 41 41.78 15.21 3.20
CA SER A 41 41.55 16.57 3.75
C SER A 41 41.27 17.66 2.71
N GLY A 42 40.27 18.54 2.82
CA GLY A 42 39.29 18.84 3.86
C GLY A 42 38.64 20.19 3.52
N SER A 43 37.58 20.55 4.25
CA SER A 43 36.96 21.90 4.35
C SER A 43 36.22 22.38 3.09
N GLY A 44 34.92 22.67 3.09
CA GLY A 44 34.22 23.56 4.01
C GLY A 44 34.27 24.99 3.46
N ALA A 45 33.21 25.45 2.78
CA ALA A 45 32.78 26.85 2.74
C ALA A 45 31.45 27.02 1.99
N SER A 46 30.54 27.66 2.72
CA SER A 46 29.32 28.37 2.34
C SER A 46 29.39 29.25 1.09
N GLY A 47 28.22 29.44 0.46
CA GLY A 47 27.94 30.58 -0.43
C GLY A 47 26.51 30.55 -0.98
N GLY A 48 25.58 31.16 -0.25
CA GLY A 48 24.22 31.42 -0.73
C GLY A 48 24.10 32.75 -1.48
N MET A 49 23.07 32.86 -2.33
CA MET A 49 22.31 34.03 -2.82
C MET A 49 21.45 33.46 -3.98
N GLY A 50 20.12 33.53 -4.02
CA GLY A 50 19.23 34.67 -3.79
C GLY A 50 18.71 35.13 -5.17
N GLY A 51 17.42 34.91 -5.46
CA GLY A 51 16.80 35.40 -6.70
C GLY A 51 15.32 35.04 -6.81
N ALA A 52 14.46 36.06 -6.72
CA ALA A 52 13.01 35.99 -6.71
C ALA A 52 12.36 36.36 -8.07
N GLY A 53 11.08 36.01 -8.23
CA GLY A 53 10.13 36.57 -9.22
C GLY A 53 9.65 35.53 -10.24
N GLY A 54 8.37 35.40 -10.61
CA GLY A 54 7.15 36.16 -10.30
C GLY A 54 5.95 35.53 -11.03
N SER A 55 4.75 35.80 -10.53
CA SER A 55 3.45 35.21 -10.91
C SER A 55 2.79 35.81 -12.16
N THR A 56 1.89 35.03 -12.78
CA THR A 56 0.59 35.42 -13.40
C THR A 56 -0.22 34.12 -13.59
N GLY A 57 -1.52 33.94 -13.33
CA GLY A 57 -2.65 34.82 -13.03
C GLY A 57 -3.91 34.21 -13.69
N GLY A 58 -5.02 34.06 -12.97
CA GLY A 58 -6.30 33.59 -13.52
C GLY A 58 -7.40 33.50 -12.45
N ALA A 59 -8.15 34.59 -12.28
CA ALA A 59 -9.19 34.77 -11.27
C ALA A 59 -10.61 34.50 -11.80
N GLY A 60 -11.52 34.14 -10.89
CA GLY A 60 -12.96 34.24 -11.05
C GLY A 60 -13.65 33.96 -9.72
N GLY A 61 -14.12 34.99 -9.01
CA GLY A 61 -14.74 34.87 -7.70
C GLY A 61 -16.08 35.60 -7.58
N VAL A 62 -16.85 35.25 -6.54
CA VAL A 62 -17.87 36.02 -5.79
C VAL A 62 -18.33 35.08 -4.66
N GLY A 63 -18.53 35.44 -3.39
CA GLY A 63 -18.48 36.69 -2.62
C GLY A 63 -19.30 36.46 -1.33
N GLY A 64 -18.84 36.92 -0.16
CA GLY A 64 -19.63 36.83 1.08
C GLY A 64 -18.86 37.09 2.38
N THR A 65 -18.74 38.37 2.75
CA THR A 65 -18.71 39.01 4.10
C THR A 65 -18.46 38.11 5.32
N GLY A 66 -17.53 38.34 6.25
CA GLY A 66 -16.99 39.59 6.80
C GLY A 66 -17.02 39.48 8.33
N GLY A 67 -15.85 39.47 8.98
CA GLY A 67 -15.73 39.40 10.45
C GLY A 67 -14.32 39.77 10.89
N THR A 68 -14.24 40.79 11.74
CA THR A 68 -13.07 41.63 12.03
C THR A 68 -12.12 41.10 13.10
N GLY A 69 -10.82 41.17 12.80
CA GLY A 69 -9.67 41.55 13.64
C GLY A 69 -9.68 41.38 15.16
N GLY A 70 -8.67 40.65 15.64
CA GLY A 70 -8.15 40.73 17.02
C GLY A 70 -6.72 40.21 17.08
N ASN A 71 -5.74 41.12 17.00
CA ASN A 71 -4.32 40.82 17.06
C ASN A 71 -3.81 41.07 18.50
N THR A 72 -3.39 40.03 19.22
CA THR A 72 -2.49 40.15 20.39
C THR A 72 -1.58 38.94 20.45
N GLY A 73 -0.27 39.20 20.33
CA GLY A 73 0.76 38.18 20.25
C GLY A 73 1.00 37.41 21.56
N GLY A 74 1.41 36.16 21.39
CA GLY A 74 1.93 35.26 22.42
C GLY A 74 2.41 33.99 21.75
N SER A 75 3.68 33.66 21.94
CA SER A 75 4.42 32.58 21.27
C SER A 75 3.88 31.17 21.55
N GLY A 76 3.97 30.29 20.55
CA GLY A 76 3.81 28.83 20.68
C GLY A 76 2.76 28.28 19.72
N GLY A 77 3.19 27.82 18.54
CA GLY A 77 2.28 27.30 17.52
C GLY A 77 1.69 25.96 17.91
N THR A 78 0.38 25.95 18.19
CA THR A 78 -0.50 24.80 18.00
C THR A 78 -1.28 25.08 16.73
N GLY A 79 -1.05 24.29 15.68
CA GLY A 79 -1.87 24.32 14.48
C GLY A 79 -3.31 23.97 14.84
N ASN A 80 -4.26 24.71 14.27
CA ASN A 80 -5.68 24.41 14.44
C ASN A 80 -5.98 23.06 13.79
N ILE A 81 -6.38 22.08 14.59
CA ILE A 81 -7.05 20.86 14.10
C ILE A 81 -8.43 21.33 13.59
N PRO A 82 -8.77 21.18 12.30
CA PRO A 82 -10.12 21.46 11.84
C PRO A 82 -11.10 20.49 12.51
N ASP A 83 -12.26 21.05 12.86
CA ASP A 83 -13.38 20.47 13.58
C ASP A 83 -13.73 19.05 13.09
N ALA A 84 -13.55 18.05 13.96
CA ALA A 84 -14.07 16.71 13.75
C ALA A 84 -15.60 16.80 13.60
N GLY A 85 -16.15 16.04 12.64
CA GLY A 85 -17.57 16.07 12.30
C GLY A 85 -18.52 15.86 13.49
N PRO A 86 -19.83 16.09 13.29
CA PRO A 86 -20.83 16.12 14.36
C PRO A 86 -21.07 14.77 15.07
N ASP A 87 -20.34 13.72 14.72
CA ASP A 87 -20.48 12.36 15.22
C ASP A 87 -19.48 12.07 16.35
N GLY A 88 -19.37 12.99 17.32
CA GLY A 88 -19.25 12.67 18.74
C GLY A 88 -18.10 11.77 19.24
N TRP A 89 -16.96 11.68 18.55
CA TRP A 89 -15.75 11.00 19.04
C TRP A 89 -14.54 11.95 19.18
N GLY A 90 -14.79 13.26 19.25
CA GLY A 90 -13.76 14.29 19.45
C GLY A 90 -13.59 14.68 20.92
N GLY A 91 -12.58 14.14 21.59
CA GLY A 91 -12.17 14.54 22.93
C GLY A 91 -10.66 14.76 23.03
N LEU A 92 -10.25 16.00 23.32
CA LEU A 92 -8.86 16.46 23.43
C LEU A 92 -7.99 15.80 24.54
N ASP A 93 -8.44 14.70 25.14
CA ASP A 93 -7.66 13.93 26.13
C ASP A 93 -7.75 12.41 25.91
N GLY A 94 -8.07 11.96 24.68
CA GLY A 94 -8.10 10.53 24.34
C GLY A 94 -8.07 10.25 22.83
N GLY A 95 -6.86 10.03 22.28
CA GLY A 95 -6.69 8.80 21.49
C GLY A 95 -6.44 8.85 19.98
N PHE A 96 -6.16 9.99 19.35
CA PHE A 96 -5.55 10.00 18.01
C PHE A 96 -4.10 10.43 18.12
N VAL A 97 -3.20 9.48 17.94
CA VAL A 97 -1.76 9.70 17.97
C VAL A 97 -1.26 9.50 16.54
N MET A 98 -0.56 10.51 16.02
CA MET A 98 0.08 10.40 14.70
C MET A 98 0.90 9.11 14.61
N ALA A 99 0.67 8.36 13.54
CA ALA A 99 1.34 7.11 13.27
C ALA A 99 2.35 7.31 12.15
N SER A 100 3.64 7.35 12.52
CA SER A 100 4.70 7.47 11.53
C SER A 100 5.07 6.10 10.94
N CYS A 101 5.27 6.06 9.63
CA CYS A 101 5.87 4.94 8.91
C CYS A 101 7.28 5.32 8.43
N VAL A 102 8.33 4.67 8.96
CA VAL A 102 9.74 4.84 8.55
C VAL A 102 10.17 6.32 8.42
N ASN A 103 9.82 7.12 9.43
CA ASN A 103 10.10 8.56 9.56
C ASN A 103 9.27 9.50 8.65
N GLN A 104 8.21 9.01 8.01
CA GLN A 104 7.20 9.83 7.35
C GLN A 104 5.86 9.66 8.04
N VAL A 105 4.98 10.64 7.89
CA VAL A 105 3.58 10.53 8.27
C VAL A 105 2.81 10.68 6.98
N TYR A 106 2.01 9.67 6.66
CA TYR A 106 1.15 9.64 5.49
C TYR A 106 -0.30 9.95 5.89
N GLN A 107 -1.17 10.09 4.89
CA GLN A 107 -2.57 10.48 5.08
C GLN A 107 -3.25 9.63 6.16
N CYS A 108 -3.17 8.30 6.04
CA CYS A 108 -3.73 7.35 7.01
C CYS A 108 -3.02 7.28 8.37
N GLY A 109 -2.19 8.26 8.73
CA GLY A 109 -1.56 8.34 10.04
C GLY A 109 -1.34 9.78 10.51
N ASP A 110 -1.92 10.77 9.83
CA ASP A 110 -1.71 12.19 10.09
C ASP A 110 -2.77 12.81 11.00
N THR A 111 -3.78 12.03 11.41
CA THR A 111 -4.89 12.44 12.31
C THR A 111 -5.88 13.42 11.68
N LEU A 112 -5.91 13.50 10.35
CA LEU A 112 -6.86 14.29 9.58
C LEU A 112 -7.76 13.37 8.76
N ASP A 113 -8.94 13.89 8.42
CA ASP A 113 -9.82 13.34 7.40
C ASP A 113 -9.45 14.03 6.07
N ASN A 114 -8.62 13.37 5.26
CA ASN A 114 -8.05 13.89 4.03
C ASN A 114 -8.98 13.75 2.82
N ASP A 115 -9.93 12.83 2.83
CA ASP A 115 -10.90 12.62 1.74
C ASP A 115 -12.27 13.27 2.01
N GLY A 116 -12.55 13.63 3.25
CA GLY A 116 -13.73 14.35 3.71
C GLY A 116 -14.96 13.48 3.95
N ASP A 117 -14.81 12.17 4.14
CA ASP A 117 -15.91 11.23 4.37
C ASP A 117 -16.40 11.18 5.83
N GLY A 118 -15.65 11.81 6.75
CA GLY A 118 -15.94 11.91 8.17
C GLY A 118 -15.27 10.84 9.04
N LEU A 119 -14.46 9.95 8.45
CA LEU A 119 -13.63 8.97 9.12
C LEU A 119 -12.16 9.46 9.10
N ILE A 120 -11.38 9.05 10.09
CA ILE A 120 -9.99 9.54 10.27
C ILE A 120 -9.05 8.34 10.40
N ASP A 121 -7.98 8.31 9.60
CA ASP A 121 -6.90 7.32 9.67
C ASP A 121 -7.44 5.87 9.78
N TRP A 122 -7.16 5.18 10.89
CA TRP A 122 -7.56 3.79 11.13
C TRP A 122 -9.06 3.56 11.20
N GLN A 123 -9.85 4.61 11.42
CA GLN A 123 -11.31 4.50 11.39
C GLN A 123 -11.85 4.43 9.96
N ASP A 124 -11.07 4.92 9.00
CA ASP A 124 -11.41 4.86 7.59
C ASP A 124 -11.13 3.45 7.04
N PRO A 125 -12.15 2.74 6.51
CA PRO A 125 -11.98 1.45 5.84
C PRO A 125 -11.09 1.49 4.60
N SER A 126 -10.84 2.65 4.00
CA SER A 126 -9.93 2.85 2.87
C SER A 126 -8.46 2.83 3.31
N CYS A 127 -8.18 3.15 4.58
CA CYS A 127 -6.83 3.14 5.12
C CYS A 127 -6.30 1.73 5.40
N LEU A 128 -5.26 1.34 4.68
CA LEU A 128 -4.65 0.01 4.80
C LEU A 128 -3.60 -0.10 5.92
N GLY A 129 -3.10 1.03 6.42
CA GLY A 129 -2.08 1.08 7.45
C GLY A 129 -1.42 2.46 7.56
N PRO A 130 -0.48 2.65 8.50
CA PRO A 130 0.18 3.94 8.71
C PRO A 130 1.16 4.33 7.60
N CYS A 131 1.44 3.40 6.68
CA CYS A 131 2.27 3.62 5.48
C CYS A 131 1.42 4.00 4.25
N ASP A 132 0.10 4.00 4.38
CA ASP A 132 -0.83 4.32 3.31
C ASP A 132 -1.00 5.84 3.18
N ASN A 133 -0.92 6.32 1.95
CA ASN A 133 -1.00 7.72 1.60
C ASN A 133 -2.26 8.08 0.79
N SER A 134 -3.27 7.22 0.81
CA SER A 134 -4.62 7.47 0.26
C SER A 134 -5.69 7.13 1.29
N GLU A 135 -6.64 8.04 1.49
CA GLU A 135 -7.92 7.77 2.17
C GLU A 135 -9.07 7.55 1.16
N ASP A 136 -8.83 7.84 -0.12
CA ASP A 136 -9.85 7.76 -1.18
C ASP A 136 -9.85 6.44 -1.99
N GLY A 137 -9.04 5.46 -1.58
CA GLY A 137 -8.97 4.16 -2.23
C GLY A 137 -8.03 3.16 -1.58
N LEU A 138 -8.06 1.92 -2.04
CA LEU A 138 -7.31 0.79 -1.46
C LEU A 138 -5.89 0.66 -2.04
N GLY A 139 -5.37 1.69 -2.66
CA GLY A 139 -3.99 1.70 -3.16
C GLY A 139 -3.12 2.50 -2.21
N VAL A 140 -1.95 1.97 -1.82
CA VAL A 140 -1.06 2.63 -0.84
C VAL A 140 -0.57 4.03 -1.24
N SER A 141 -0.72 4.44 -2.51
CA SER A 141 -0.43 5.80 -3.02
C SER A 141 0.92 6.42 -2.61
N ILE A 142 1.91 5.59 -2.29
CA ILE A 142 3.27 6.01 -1.93
C ILE A 142 4.13 6.25 -3.18
N PRO A 143 5.08 7.20 -3.19
CA PRO A 143 6.03 7.37 -4.27
C PRO A 143 6.91 6.12 -4.46
N GLY A 144 6.84 5.46 -5.62
CA GLY A 144 7.43 4.14 -5.84
C GLY A 144 6.46 2.97 -5.61
N GLY A 145 5.22 3.30 -5.19
CA GLY A 145 4.01 2.48 -4.98
C GLY A 145 3.74 1.47 -6.09
N SER A 146 3.76 1.94 -7.32
CA SER A 146 3.73 1.11 -8.51
C SER A 146 5.11 0.52 -8.72
N GLY A 147 5.35 -0.68 -8.19
CA GLY A 147 6.52 -1.47 -8.51
C GLY A 147 6.72 -1.61 -10.03
N ALA A 148 7.88 -2.12 -10.46
CA ALA A 148 8.06 -2.45 -11.87
C ALA A 148 6.93 -3.38 -12.33
N ALA A 149 6.39 -3.16 -13.53
CA ALA A 149 5.27 -3.97 -14.05
C ALA A 149 5.52 -5.47 -13.82
N CYS A 150 4.47 -6.16 -13.37
CA CYS A 150 4.48 -7.56 -12.98
C CYS A 150 5.22 -7.90 -11.69
N VAL A 151 5.94 -7.01 -11.02
CA VAL A 151 6.74 -7.36 -9.83
C VAL A 151 6.19 -6.63 -8.61
N SER A 152 5.99 -7.39 -7.54
CA SER A 152 5.53 -6.90 -6.24
C SER A 152 6.45 -7.41 -5.13
N ASP A 153 6.71 -6.56 -4.15
CA ASP A 153 7.36 -6.86 -2.86
C ASP A 153 6.32 -6.75 -1.73
N CYS A 154 6.72 -6.47 -0.49
CA CYS A 154 5.74 -6.26 0.58
C CYS A 154 4.86 -5.04 0.30
N PHE A 155 3.60 -5.26 -0.06
CA PHE A 155 2.65 -4.20 -0.40
C PHE A 155 2.34 -3.27 0.77
N TRP A 156 2.52 -3.77 1.99
CA TRP A 156 2.10 -3.12 3.23
C TRP A 156 3.20 -2.29 3.90
N ASP A 157 4.42 -2.30 3.34
CA ASP A 157 5.55 -1.59 3.91
C ASP A 157 5.71 -0.17 3.35
N SER A 158 6.76 0.53 3.78
CA SER A 158 7.00 1.93 3.43
C SER A 158 7.45 2.17 1.98
N ASN A 159 7.74 1.12 1.23
CA ASN A 159 8.31 1.23 -0.11
C ASN A 159 8.10 -0.05 -0.91
N SER A 160 7.15 -0.02 -1.83
CA SER A 160 6.88 -1.15 -2.73
C SER A 160 7.85 -1.30 -3.93
N GLY A 161 9.11 -0.90 -3.72
CA GLY A 161 10.19 -1.02 -4.70
C GLY A 161 11.15 -2.17 -4.35
N THR A 162 11.40 -3.05 -5.33
CA THR A 162 12.21 -4.27 -5.18
C THR A 162 13.53 -4.09 -4.38
N GLY A 163 13.71 -4.90 -3.33
CA GLY A 163 15.05 -5.33 -2.86
C GLY A 163 15.56 -4.78 -1.53
N ASN A 164 14.70 -4.22 -0.67
CA ASN A 164 15.06 -3.81 0.69
C ASN A 164 14.60 -4.79 1.79
N ASP A 165 13.55 -5.58 1.54
CA ASP A 165 12.87 -6.46 2.51
C ASP A 165 12.90 -7.95 2.12
N GLU A 166 13.41 -8.25 0.92
CA GLU A 166 13.52 -9.59 0.33
C GLU A 166 12.18 -10.32 0.15
N CYS A 167 11.07 -9.59 0.03
CA CYS A 167 9.79 -10.14 -0.43
C CYS A 167 9.76 -10.19 -1.96
N TYR A 168 9.34 -11.33 -2.53
CA TYR A 168 9.39 -11.53 -3.98
C TYR A 168 8.09 -12.11 -4.52
N TRP A 169 7.41 -11.33 -5.37
CA TRP A 169 6.29 -11.82 -6.18
C TRP A 169 6.39 -11.31 -7.60
N ASN A 170 5.94 -12.14 -8.53
CA ASN A 170 5.82 -11.78 -9.93
C ASN A 170 4.43 -12.17 -10.41
N HIS A 171 3.63 -11.24 -10.92
CA HIS A 171 2.30 -11.50 -11.49
C HIS A 171 2.33 -12.40 -12.73
N GLN A 172 3.48 -12.60 -13.37
CA GLN A 172 3.66 -13.68 -14.35
C GLN A 172 3.56 -15.08 -13.72
N CYS A 173 3.71 -15.20 -12.40
CA CYS A 173 3.43 -16.43 -11.66
C CYS A 173 1.95 -16.61 -11.32
N ASP A 174 1.09 -15.60 -11.55
CA ASP A 174 -0.35 -15.70 -11.28
C ASP A 174 -1.07 -16.46 -12.41
N PRO A 175 -1.70 -17.62 -12.14
CA PRO A 175 -2.45 -18.39 -13.13
C PRO A 175 -3.63 -17.63 -13.77
N LEU A 176 -4.09 -16.54 -13.17
CA LEU A 176 -5.16 -15.69 -13.71
C LEU A 176 -4.67 -14.74 -14.80
N SER A 177 -3.34 -14.60 -15.01
CA SER A 177 -2.78 -13.75 -16.06
C SER A 177 -2.85 -14.38 -17.45
N VAL A 178 -4.07 -14.67 -17.88
CA VAL A 178 -4.35 -15.31 -19.17
C VAL A 178 -5.31 -14.45 -19.99
N ALA A 179 -5.27 -14.62 -21.30
CA ALA A 179 -6.18 -13.93 -22.21
C ALA A 179 -7.66 -14.24 -21.87
N PRO A 180 -8.59 -13.29 -22.10
CA PRO A 180 -8.36 -11.97 -22.70
C PRO A 180 -7.93 -10.88 -21.71
N ASP A 181 -8.10 -11.12 -20.41
CA ASP A 181 -8.05 -10.06 -19.41
C ASP A 181 -6.67 -9.86 -18.78
N TYR A 182 -5.81 -10.90 -18.72
CA TYR A 182 -4.44 -10.82 -18.19
C TYR A 182 -4.33 -10.29 -16.75
N ASN A 183 -5.26 -10.69 -15.89
CA ASN A 183 -5.30 -10.30 -14.47
C ASN A 183 -4.03 -10.70 -13.68
N PRO A 184 -3.66 -9.99 -12.61
CA PRO A 184 -4.33 -8.78 -12.09
C PRO A 184 -4.01 -7.51 -12.88
N GLU A 185 -2.99 -7.51 -13.73
CA GLU A 185 -2.54 -6.31 -14.46
C GLU A 185 -3.13 -6.16 -15.86
N TRP A 186 -4.45 -6.14 -15.97
CA TRP A 186 -5.13 -6.08 -17.27
C TRP A 186 -4.72 -4.87 -18.13
N TRP A 187 -4.38 -3.74 -17.50
CA TRP A 187 -3.93 -2.52 -18.17
C TRP A 187 -2.57 -2.69 -18.86
N ASN A 188 -1.77 -3.66 -18.42
CA ASN A 188 -0.49 -4.02 -19.02
C ASN A 188 -0.61 -5.05 -20.16
N GLY A 189 -1.83 -5.49 -20.49
CA GLY A 189 -2.07 -6.47 -21.54
C GLY A 189 -1.27 -7.75 -21.31
N ASN A 190 -0.63 -8.27 -22.34
CA ASN A 190 0.11 -9.54 -22.23
C ASN A 190 1.51 -9.43 -21.59
N LYS A 191 1.92 -8.28 -21.07
CA LYS A 191 3.26 -8.13 -20.45
C LYS A 191 3.46 -9.09 -19.27
N CYS A 192 2.42 -9.24 -18.44
CA CYS A 192 2.45 -10.10 -17.26
C CYS A 192 1.85 -11.48 -17.52
N GLN A 193 1.67 -11.86 -18.80
CA GLN A 193 1.07 -13.14 -19.15
C GLN A 193 1.70 -14.30 -18.36
N TYR A 194 0.84 -15.15 -17.81
CA TYR A 194 1.18 -16.29 -16.99
C TYR A 194 2.27 -17.14 -17.65
N ASN A 195 3.33 -17.37 -16.90
CA ASN A 195 4.46 -18.19 -17.24
C ASN A 195 4.95 -18.89 -15.97
N ALA A 196 4.70 -20.19 -15.88
CA ALA A 196 5.14 -21.03 -14.76
C ALA A 196 6.67 -21.03 -14.54
N ASN A 197 7.45 -20.62 -15.55
CA ASN A 197 8.91 -20.49 -15.48
C ASN A 197 9.36 -19.02 -15.51
N ALA A 198 8.49 -18.09 -15.09
CA ALA A 198 8.88 -16.69 -14.97
C ALA A 198 10.08 -16.56 -14.04
N ASN A 199 11.01 -15.67 -14.42
CA ASN A 199 12.12 -15.30 -13.54
C ASN A 199 11.62 -14.15 -12.65
N THR A 200 11.78 -14.31 -11.33
CA THR A 200 11.47 -13.23 -10.37
C THR A 200 12.79 -12.58 -9.95
N PRO A 201 13.00 -11.28 -10.26
CA PRO A 201 14.23 -10.58 -9.88
C PRO A 201 14.50 -10.68 -8.37
N GLY A 202 15.76 -10.93 -8.01
CA GLY A 202 16.20 -11.02 -6.61
C GLY A 202 16.10 -12.41 -5.98
N THR A 203 15.48 -13.39 -6.65
CA THR A 203 15.36 -14.76 -6.14
C THR A 203 15.57 -15.82 -7.23
N ASN A 204 15.90 -17.04 -6.81
CA ASN A 204 15.97 -18.23 -7.68
C ASN A 204 14.77 -19.17 -7.47
N LEU A 205 13.80 -18.77 -6.65
CA LEU A 205 12.60 -19.55 -6.40
C LEU A 205 11.70 -19.55 -7.64
N SER A 206 11.12 -20.71 -7.93
CA SER A 206 10.10 -20.89 -8.97
C SER A 206 8.76 -20.26 -8.55
N CYS A 207 7.86 -20.07 -9.52
CA CYS A 207 6.51 -19.59 -9.25
C CYS A 207 5.77 -20.46 -8.21
N ASP A 208 5.88 -21.79 -8.33
CA ASP A 208 5.26 -22.73 -7.38
C ASP A 208 5.84 -22.58 -5.96
N GLU A 209 7.15 -22.32 -5.86
CA GLU A 209 7.79 -22.06 -4.57
C GLU A 209 7.37 -20.72 -3.98
N LEU A 210 7.33 -19.65 -4.79
CA LEU A 210 6.94 -18.31 -4.33
C LEU A 210 5.47 -18.23 -3.89
N LEU A 211 4.58 -19.01 -4.52
CA LEU A 211 3.18 -19.11 -4.11
C LEU A 211 3.01 -19.71 -2.70
N ASN A 212 3.98 -20.51 -2.27
CA ASN A 212 3.91 -21.27 -1.03
C ASN A 212 5.01 -20.92 -0.02
N ASN A 213 5.94 -20.03 -0.35
CA ASN A 213 7.08 -19.75 0.48
C ASN A 213 7.71 -18.40 0.12
N GLN A 214 8.33 -17.76 1.11
CA GLN A 214 9.12 -16.55 0.95
C GLN A 214 10.39 -16.66 1.78
N PRO A 215 11.41 -15.84 1.49
CA PRO A 215 12.59 -15.71 2.34
C PRO A 215 12.23 -15.37 3.78
N GLU A 216 13.09 -15.78 4.71
CA GLU A 216 12.87 -15.61 6.15
C GLU A 216 12.82 -14.13 6.56
N THR A 217 13.61 -13.31 5.90
CA THR A 217 13.61 -11.84 5.97
C THR A 217 12.23 -11.26 5.67
N CYS A 218 11.62 -11.64 4.55
CA CYS A 218 10.25 -11.23 4.22
C CYS A 218 9.25 -11.64 5.32
N LYS A 219 9.36 -12.89 5.81
CA LYS A 219 8.49 -13.43 6.88
C LYS A 219 8.65 -12.73 8.23
N GLN A 220 9.75 -12.01 8.47
CA GLN A 220 9.96 -11.27 9.71
C GLN A 220 9.35 -9.87 9.69
N ILE A 221 9.06 -9.34 8.50
CA ILE A 221 8.65 -7.94 8.32
C ILE A 221 7.19 -7.90 7.87
N CYS A 222 6.89 -8.49 6.72
CA CYS A 222 5.64 -8.26 6.02
C CYS A 222 4.40 -8.87 6.72
N PRO A 223 4.43 -10.10 7.27
CA PRO A 223 3.23 -10.71 7.89
C PRO A 223 2.61 -9.89 9.01
N ALA A 224 3.42 -9.14 9.76
CA ALA A 224 2.91 -8.29 10.83
C ALA A 224 2.13 -7.07 10.30
N LEU A 225 2.43 -6.65 9.07
CA LEU A 225 1.78 -5.52 8.39
C LEU A 225 0.60 -5.97 7.53
N THR A 226 0.58 -7.23 7.11
CA THR A 226 -0.49 -7.80 6.27
C THR A 226 -1.85 -7.79 6.98
N PRO A 227 -2.84 -7.04 6.47
CA PRO A 227 -4.20 -7.04 7.00
C PRO A 227 -4.87 -8.41 6.96
N ASN A 228 -5.79 -8.68 7.88
CA ASN A 228 -6.61 -9.90 7.86
C ASN A 228 -7.39 -9.98 6.53
N GLY A 229 -7.31 -11.12 5.85
CA GLY A 229 -7.89 -11.37 4.52
C GLY A 229 -6.91 -11.22 3.34
N CYS A 230 -5.70 -10.73 3.57
CA CYS A 230 -4.71 -10.41 2.54
C CYS A 230 -3.48 -11.31 2.53
N ASP A 231 -2.78 -11.38 1.40
CA ASP A 231 -1.38 -11.84 1.35
C ASP A 231 -0.39 -10.66 1.44
N CYS A 232 0.92 -10.94 1.53
CA CYS A 232 1.97 -9.90 1.56
C CYS A 232 1.88 -8.92 0.39
N PHE A 233 1.37 -9.40 -0.73
CA PHE A 233 1.58 -8.74 -2.00
C PHE A 233 0.42 -7.81 -2.30
N GLY A 234 -0.73 -7.87 -1.63
CA GLY A 234 -1.87 -6.99 -1.90
C GLY A 234 -3.03 -7.71 -2.60
N CYS A 235 -3.03 -9.05 -2.60
CA CYS A 235 -4.15 -9.85 -3.06
C CYS A 235 -5.05 -10.23 -1.87
N CYS A 236 -6.27 -9.70 -1.83
CA CYS A 236 -7.10 -9.68 -0.64
C CYS A 236 -8.52 -10.20 -0.87
N VAL A 237 -9.04 -10.95 0.10
CA VAL A 237 -10.47 -11.15 0.27
C VAL A 237 -10.99 -10.02 1.16
N LEU A 238 -11.86 -9.20 0.60
CA LEU A 238 -12.44 -8.02 1.25
C LEU A 238 -13.90 -8.28 1.61
N TYR A 239 -14.53 -7.38 2.33
CA TYR A 239 -15.95 -7.48 2.68
C TYR A 239 -16.73 -6.25 2.22
N LYS A 240 -17.95 -6.49 1.77
CA LYS A 240 -18.94 -5.46 1.41
C LYS A 240 -20.31 -5.99 1.80
N ASP A 241 -21.09 -5.19 2.53
CA ASP A 241 -22.41 -5.58 3.04
C ASP A 241 -22.39 -6.91 3.83
N GLY A 242 -21.31 -7.16 4.57
CA GLY A 242 -21.09 -8.38 5.35
C GLY A 242 -20.84 -9.65 4.53
N GLN A 243 -20.65 -9.53 3.21
CA GLN A 243 -20.28 -10.64 2.33
C GLN A 243 -18.82 -10.54 1.90
N PRO A 244 -18.11 -11.68 1.78
CA PRO A 244 -16.75 -11.69 1.26
C PRO A 244 -16.74 -11.49 -0.27
N HIS A 245 -15.81 -10.66 -0.76
CA HIS A 245 -15.53 -10.38 -2.16
C HIS A 245 -14.06 -10.69 -2.49
N GLY A 246 -13.80 -11.15 -3.71
CA GLY A 246 -12.45 -11.46 -4.19
C GLY A 246 -12.07 -12.94 -4.09
N PRO A 247 -10.76 -13.25 -4.09
CA PRO A 247 -9.64 -12.33 -3.92
C PRO A 247 -9.45 -11.33 -5.08
N VAL A 248 -9.14 -10.08 -4.72
CA VAL A 248 -8.85 -8.97 -5.66
C VAL A 248 -7.53 -8.29 -5.33
N TRP A 249 -6.89 -7.74 -6.36
CA TRP A 249 -5.62 -7.04 -6.29
C TRP A 249 -5.86 -5.57 -5.96
N LEU A 250 -5.37 -5.14 -4.82
CA LEU A 250 -5.58 -3.76 -4.34
C LEU A 250 -4.83 -2.73 -5.20
N GLY A 251 -3.64 -3.10 -5.68
CA GLY A 251 -2.85 -2.26 -6.59
C GLY A 251 -3.36 -2.22 -8.04
N THR A 252 -4.65 -2.47 -8.29
CA THR A 252 -5.21 -2.41 -9.65
C THR A 252 -5.21 -0.97 -10.14
N GLU A 253 -4.67 -0.73 -11.34
CA GLU A 253 -4.63 0.61 -11.95
C GLU A 253 -5.70 0.79 -13.05
N ASP A 254 -6.10 2.04 -13.28
CA ASP A 254 -7.04 2.44 -14.33
C ASP A 254 -6.42 2.50 -15.75
N GLY A 255 -5.12 2.19 -15.87
CA GLY A 255 -4.35 2.31 -17.11
C GLY A 255 -3.84 3.73 -17.42
N LEU A 256 -4.10 4.70 -16.55
CA LEU A 256 -3.54 6.05 -16.55
C LEU A 256 -2.50 6.25 -15.44
N GLY A 257 -2.25 5.20 -14.66
CA GLY A 257 -1.31 5.20 -13.53
C GLY A 257 -1.93 5.59 -12.20
N ASN A 258 -3.26 5.58 -12.09
CA ASN A 258 -3.96 5.79 -10.82
C ASN A 258 -4.49 4.45 -10.30
N PHE A 259 -4.42 4.24 -8.98
CA PHE A 259 -5.11 3.12 -8.35
C PHE A 259 -6.62 3.26 -8.52
N ALA A 260 -7.28 2.14 -8.85
CA ALA A 260 -8.68 2.09 -9.22
C ALA A 260 -9.55 1.33 -8.21
N CYS A 261 -8.94 0.48 -7.38
CA CYS A 261 -9.68 -0.39 -6.47
C CYS A 261 -10.14 0.37 -5.23
N THR A 262 -11.44 0.30 -4.96
CA THR A 262 -12.12 0.97 -3.86
C THR A 262 -13.22 0.04 -3.33
N LEU A 263 -13.66 0.22 -2.07
CA LEU A 263 -14.68 -0.65 -1.46
C LEU A 263 -16.04 -0.61 -2.17
N ASP A 264 -16.38 0.50 -2.83
CA ASP A 264 -17.62 0.61 -3.62
C ASP A 264 -17.52 -0.15 -4.96
N LYS A 265 -16.31 -0.32 -5.50
CA LYS A 265 -16.05 -0.92 -6.83
C LYS A 265 -15.58 -2.37 -6.81
N LEU A 266 -15.70 -3.08 -5.68
CA LEU A 266 -15.30 -4.50 -5.57
C LEU A 266 -15.96 -5.43 -6.60
N ASP A 267 -17.11 -5.06 -7.13
CA ASP A 267 -17.85 -5.83 -8.14
C ASP A 267 -17.37 -5.58 -9.59
N ASP A 268 -16.49 -4.58 -9.80
CA ASP A 268 -15.92 -4.28 -11.10
C ASP A 268 -14.52 -4.88 -11.23
N PRO A 269 -14.34 -5.95 -12.03
CA PRO A 269 -13.05 -6.63 -12.18
C PRO A 269 -11.99 -5.79 -12.91
N LYS A 270 -12.33 -4.60 -13.43
CA LYS A 270 -11.33 -3.67 -13.95
C LYS A 270 -10.88 -2.63 -12.93
N SER A 271 -11.72 -2.35 -11.95
CA SER A 271 -11.37 -1.49 -10.82
C SER A 271 -10.65 -2.30 -9.74
N CYS A 272 -11.09 -3.51 -9.46
CA CYS A 272 -10.49 -4.46 -8.52
C CYS A 272 -10.24 -5.80 -9.21
N ALA A 273 -9.07 -5.96 -9.84
CA ALA A 273 -8.78 -7.11 -10.67
C ALA A 273 -8.63 -8.40 -9.85
N PRO A 274 -9.18 -9.54 -10.31
CA PRO A 274 -8.95 -10.83 -9.66
C PRO A 274 -7.46 -11.19 -9.55
N CYS A 275 -7.05 -11.86 -8.49
CA CYS A 275 -5.67 -12.31 -8.29
C CYS A 275 -5.61 -13.65 -7.55
N THR A 276 -4.46 -14.31 -7.61
CA THR A 276 -4.18 -15.52 -6.83
C THR A 276 -3.39 -15.16 -5.58
N GLN A 277 -3.93 -15.49 -4.39
CA GLN A 277 -3.26 -15.22 -3.12
C GLN A 277 -2.05 -16.13 -2.89
N VAL A 278 -0.95 -15.54 -2.43
CA VAL A 278 0.28 -16.20 -2.00
C VAL A 278 0.14 -16.72 -0.58
N LYS A 279 -0.33 -17.96 -0.45
CA LYS A 279 -0.79 -18.51 0.84
C LYS A 279 0.30 -18.96 1.79
N GLY A 280 1.42 -19.47 1.29
CA GLY A 280 2.33 -20.24 2.15
C GLY A 280 3.35 -19.43 2.96
N ALA A 281 3.37 -18.10 2.82
CA ALA A 281 4.35 -17.25 3.52
C ALA A 281 3.73 -16.29 4.54
N CYS A 282 2.68 -15.59 4.14
CA CYS A 282 2.20 -14.40 4.87
C CYS A 282 0.74 -14.06 4.55
N TYR A 283 0.00 -15.04 4.02
CA TYR A 283 -1.43 -14.91 3.92
C TYR A 283 -2.01 -14.90 5.32
N ASN A 284 -2.65 -13.79 5.65
CA ASN A 284 -3.37 -13.60 6.89
C ASN A 284 -4.85 -13.86 6.59
N GLU A 285 -5.42 -14.92 7.18
CA GLU A 285 -6.82 -15.26 6.91
C GLU A 285 -7.75 -14.21 7.52
N CYS A 286 -8.99 -14.15 7.03
CA CYS A 286 -10.04 -13.40 7.71
C CYS A 286 -10.90 -14.37 8.54
N GLY A 287 -10.56 -14.50 9.82
CA GLY A 287 -11.25 -15.36 10.77
C GLY A 287 -12.66 -14.88 11.11
N LYS A 288 -13.45 -15.77 11.70
CA LYS A 288 -14.85 -15.47 12.08
C LYS A 288 -14.94 -14.27 13.03
N CYS A 289 -14.05 -14.20 14.00
CA CYS A 289 -14.03 -13.17 15.03
C CYS A 289 -12.96 -12.10 14.82
N GLU A 290 -12.34 -12.06 13.65
CA GLU A 290 -11.38 -11.03 13.27
C GLU A 290 -12.07 -9.94 12.46
N LEU A 291 -11.67 -8.69 12.63
CA LEU A 291 -12.00 -7.64 11.68
C LEU A 291 -11.10 -7.77 10.45
N CYS A 292 -11.60 -7.34 9.30
CA CYS A 292 -10.92 -7.44 8.01
C CYS A 292 -11.30 -6.20 7.20
N ILE A 293 -10.63 -5.94 6.09
CA ILE A 293 -10.95 -4.77 5.26
C ILE A 293 -12.41 -4.87 4.78
N GLY A 294 -13.22 -3.87 5.15
CA GLY A 294 -14.67 -3.82 4.90
C GLY A 294 -15.54 -4.72 5.80
N LYS A 295 -14.94 -5.44 6.75
CA LYS A 295 -15.65 -6.22 7.79
C LYS A 295 -15.49 -5.50 9.12
N ASP A 296 -16.47 -4.66 9.41
CA ASP A 296 -16.53 -3.72 10.54
C ASP A 296 -17.33 -4.24 11.74
N THR A 297 -17.92 -5.43 11.62
CA THR A 297 -18.78 -6.04 12.64
C THR A 297 -18.40 -7.48 12.91
N LEU A 298 -18.54 -7.89 14.17
CA LEU A 298 -18.30 -9.26 14.60
C LEU A 298 -19.59 -9.93 15.10
N PRO A 299 -19.75 -11.24 14.87
CA PRO A 299 -20.84 -12.01 15.46
C PRO A 299 -20.86 -11.92 17.01
N PRO A 300 -22.04 -11.97 17.66
CA PRO A 300 -22.17 -11.87 19.12
C PRO A 300 -21.34 -12.90 19.91
N GLU A 301 -21.13 -14.08 19.33
CA GLU A 301 -20.31 -15.15 19.93
C GLU A 301 -18.81 -14.85 19.98
N CYS A 302 -18.35 -13.76 19.35
CA CYS A 302 -16.96 -13.29 19.42
C CYS A 302 -16.68 -12.47 20.68
N PHE A 303 -17.73 -12.05 21.39
CA PHE A 303 -17.59 -11.25 22.60
C PHE A 303 -17.67 -12.16 23.83
N PRO A 304 -16.91 -11.86 24.90
CA PRO A 304 -17.10 -12.54 26.17
C PRO A 304 -18.55 -12.34 26.63
N PRO A 305 -19.15 -13.34 27.30
CA PRO A 305 -20.47 -13.17 27.89
C PRO A 305 -20.44 -11.95 28.83
N PRO A 306 -21.53 -11.15 28.89
CA PRO A 306 -21.63 -10.06 29.85
C PRO A 306 -21.29 -10.57 31.25
N PRO A 307 -20.57 -9.80 32.09
CA PRO A 307 -20.38 -10.17 33.48
C PRO A 307 -21.77 -10.43 34.06
N ASP A 308 -22.00 -11.65 34.57
CA ASP A 308 -23.28 -12.01 35.18
C ASP A 308 -23.67 -10.90 36.15
N ALA A 309 -24.75 -10.18 35.83
CA ALA A 309 -25.32 -9.20 36.73
C ALA A 309 -25.63 -9.95 38.02
N GLY A 310 -24.83 -9.68 39.06
CA GLY A 310 -24.74 -10.50 40.24
C GLY A 310 -26.11 -10.91 40.75
N VAL A 311 -26.34 -12.21 40.85
CA VAL A 311 -27.39 -12.70 41.73
C VAL A 311 -26.94 -12.39 43.16
N ASP A 312 -27.60 -11.42 43.76
CA ASP A 312 -27.47 -11.07 45.16
C ASP A 312 -27.74 -12.32 46.03
N GLY A 313 -26.69 -12.94 46.55
CA GLY A 313 -26.80 -14.16 47.35
C GLY A 313 -25.65 -14.30 48.32
N GLY A 314 -25.80 -13.73 49.51
CA GLY A 314 -24.76 -13.65 50.53
C GLY A 314 -24.23 -15.01 51.03
N GLY A 315 -22.96 -14.98 51.43
CA GLY A 315 -22.39 -15.81 52.49
C GLY A 315 -22.16 -17.29 52.15
N GLY A 316 -20.91 -17.66 51.90
CA GLY A 316 -20.48 -19.05 52.00
C GLY A 316 -19.11 -19.31 51.40
N MET A 317 -18.08 -19.41 52.24
CA MET A 317 -16.86 -20.13 51.88
C MET A 317 -17.19 -21.59 51.57
N GLY A 318 -16.83 -22.04 50.36
CA GLY A 318 -16.66 -23.47 50.05
C GLY A 318 -17.35 -23.91 48.76
N GLY A 319 -16.57 -24.48 47.83
CA GLY A 319 -17.12 -25.30 46.75
C GLY A 319 -16.41 -25.13 45.43
N MET A 320 -15.55 -26.10 45.10
CA MET A 320 -15.17 -26.42 43.72
C MET A 320 -16.44 -26.74 42.91
N GLY A 321 -16.57 -26.23 41.68
CA GLY A 321 -17.60 -26.70 40.76
C GLY A 321 -17.99 -25.69 39.69
N GLY A 322 -17.32 -25.76 38.55
CA GLY A 322 -17.69 -25.06 37.32
C GLY A 322 -16.83 -25.57 36.17
N THR A 323 -17.10 -26.79 35.70
CA THR A 323 -16.45 -27.38 34.52
C THR A 323 -17.11 -26.99 33.20
N ASP A 324 -17.90 -25.91 33.18
CA ASP A 324 -18.48 -25.37 31.95
C ASP A 324 -17.62 -24.25 31.39
N ALA A 325 -16.30 -24.44 31.40
CA ALA A 325 -15.42 -23.71 30.51
C ALA A 325 -15.64 -24.28 29.10
N GLY A 326 -16.78 -23.92 28.49
CA GLY A 326 -16.87 -23.91 27.05
C GLY A 326 -15.63 -23.21 26.49
N ASN A 327 -15.12 -23.67 25.36
CA ASN A 327 -13.95 -23.05 24.74
C ASN A 327 -14.14 -21.52 24.76
N PRO A 328 -13.13 -20.75 25.20
CA PRO A 328 -13.23 -19.30 25.17
C PRO A 328 -13.66 -18.87 23.75
N PRO A 329 -14.51 -17.85 23.62
CA PRO A 329 -14.86 -17.33 22.30
C PRO A 329 -13.57 -16.99 21.56
N SER A 330 -13.53 -17.28 20.25
CA SER A 330 -12.36 -16.95 19.44
C SER A 330 -12.10 -15.45 19.55
N GLU A 331 -10.87 -15.10 19.91
CA GLU A 331 -10.46 -13.74 20.19
C GLU A 331 -10.32 -12.92 18.90
N GLN A 332 -10.53 -11.61 18.99
CA GLN A 332 -10.39 -10.68 17.86
C GLN A 332 -8.95 -10.59 17.35
N CYS A 333 -7.98 -10.75 18.25
CA CYS A 333 -6.54 -10.69 17.95
C CYS A 333 -5.88 -11.98 18.47
N PRO A 334 -5.70 -13.00 17.61
CA PRO A 334 -5.18 -14.30 18.04
C PRO A 334 -3.76 -14.27 18.62
N GLY A 335 -2.97 -13.23 18.32
CA GLY A 335 -1.63 -13.04 18.87
C GLY A 335 -1.64 -12.41 20.28
N GLY A 336 -2.81 -12.05 20.81
CA GLY A 336 -2.97 -11.39 22.11
C GLY A 336 -2.72 -9.88 22.06
N GLU A 337 -2.71 -9.28 20.86
CA GLU A 337 -2.65 -7.84 20.68
C GLU A 337 -3.89 -7.15 21.27
N GLN A 338 -3.77 -5.86 21.56
CA GLN A 338 -4.90 -5.05 21.98
C GLN A 338 -5.95 -4.99 20.84
N PRO A 339 -7.22 -5.35 21.10
CA PRO A 339 -8.30 -5.13 20.15
C PRO A 339 -8.59 -3.64 19.96
N CYS A 340 -8.87 -3.25 18.73
CA CYS A 340 -9.25 -1.90 18.31
C CYS A 340 -10.23 -2.00 17.12
N GLY A 341 -10.77 -0.88 16.61
CA GLY A 341 -11.65 -0.92 15.44
C GLY A 341 -13.15 -0.99 15.76
N LEU A 342 -13.56 -1.52 16.91
CA LEU A 342 -14.97 -1.58 17.32
C LEU A 342 -15.36 -0.49 18.31
N ALA A 343 -16.64 -0.15 18.29
CA ALA A 343 -17.23 0.77 19.25
C ALA A 343 -16.98 0.31 20.71
N GLY A 344 -16.42 1.20 21.53
CA GLY A 344 -16.10 0.94 22.93
C GLY A 344 -14.75 0.26 23.18
N GLN A 345 -13.95 0.00 22.15
CA GLN A 345 -12.56 -0.42 22.31
C GLN A 345 -11.65 0.80 22.50
N GLU A 346 -10.63 0.63 23.34
CA GLU A 346 -9.64 1.68 23.59
C GLU A 346 -8.73 1.86 22.35
N PRO A 347 -8.31 3.11 22.06
CA PRO A 347 -7.38 3.38 20.97
C PRO A 347 -6.02 2.77 21.23
N CYS A 348 -5.28 2.49 20.14
CA CYS A 348 -3.96 1.90 20.23
C CYS A 348 -2.97 2.81 20.98
N ALA A 349 -2.06 2.20 21.73
CA ALA A 349 -1.01 2.93 22.43
C ALA A 349 -0.04 3.63 21.45
N ILE A 350 0.68 4.65 21.93
CA ILE A 350 1.68 5.37 21.14
C ILE A 350 2.68 4.39 20.50
N GLY A 351 2.88 4.50 19.19
CA GLY A 351 3.74 3.62 18.41
C GLY A 351 3.06 2.34 17.90
N TYR A 352 1.72 2.27 18.00
CA TYR A 352 0.89 1.24 17.42
C TYR A 352 -0.20 1.88 16.55
N TYR A 353 -0.65 1.13 15.54
CA TYR A 353 -1.73 1.49 14.62
C TYR A 353 -2.78 0.37 14.62
N CYS A 354 -4.05 0.72 14.43
CA CYS A 354 -5.10 -0.29 14.36
C CYS A 354 -5.16 -0.88 12.94
N THR A 355 -4.60 -2.06 12.74
CA THR A 355 -4.66 -2.77 11.45
C THR A 355 -5.65 -3.91 11.57
N THR A 356 -6.77 -3.84 10.83
CA THR A 356 -7.83 -4.87 10.82
C THR A 356 -8.25 -5.33 12.22
N GLY A 357 -8.40 -4.37 13.13
CA GLY A 357 -8.92 -4.59 14.47
C GLY A 357 -7.89 -5.00 15.53
N CYS A 358 -6.60 -5.00 15.21
CA CYS A 358 -5.54 -5.29 16.17
C CYS A 358 -4.49 -4.17 16.19
N CYS A 359 -4.04 -3.78 17.38
CA CYS A 359 -2.99 -2.79 17.53
C CYS A 359 -1.63 -3.39 17.15
N ILE A 360 -1.18 -3.06 15.94
CA ILE A 360 0.09 -3.49 15.37
C ILE A 360 1.14 -2.39 15.56
N LYS A 361 2.36 -2.78 15.87
CA LYS A 361 3.47 -1.82 16.04
C LYS A 361 3.79 -1.15 14.70
N VAL A 362 3.87 0.18 14.69
CA VAL A 362 4.19 0.92 13.46
C VAL A 362 5.60 0.60 12.94
N PRO A 363 5.79 0.51 11.61
CA PRO A 363 7.12 0.37 11.00
C PRO A 363 8.06 1.52 11.41
N LYS A 364 9.32 1.20 11.69
CA LYS A 364 10.35 2.16 12.14
C LYS A 364 11.43 2.36 11.11
#